data_AF-A0A2G9SP49-F1
#
_entry.id   AF-A0A2G9SP49-F1
#
_cell.length_a   1.000
_cell.length_b   1.000
_cell.length_c   1.000
_cell.angle_alpha   90.00
_cell.angle_beta   90.00
_cell.angle_gamma   90.00
#
_symmetry.space_group_name_H-M   'P 1'
#
loop_
_entity.id
_entity.type
_entity.pdbx_description
1 polymer ?
#
loop_
_entity_poly.entity_id
_entity_poly.type
_entity_poly.pdbx_seq_one_letter_code
_entity_poly.pdbx_strand_id
1 'polypeptide(L)'
;MKLSIVIGTRSSALALWQTEFVKTSLLALHPHLHIAIRTIKTTGDKILDSPLSKIGDKGLFTREIEQALLRGEIDLAVHSLKDLPTSLPDGLTIAAVIAREDTRDVLISNDGYSVASLPLGAHVATGSLRRRAQLLALRPDLKILDMRGNLNTRFKKFDERYMLPRKHPEHLDAMILAFAGVHRLGLDARISQMLSHEEILPAVGQGALAIETRADDKAVLSLACSLNDPATELCTRAERSLLRRLEGGCQIPIAAHASLAGLRLSLTAFIGTLDGTRYARHSLSTLLTSPDLPASLEHAEALGIQLAEVLLEQGGQEILSSLRAS
;
A
#
# COMPACT_ATOMS: atom_id res chain seq x y z
N MET A 1 29.65 -1.67 -17.44
CA MET A 1 28.67 -1.42 -16.35
C MET A 1 28.23 0.03 -16.41
N LYS A 2 26.95 0.32 -16.23
CA LYS A 2 26.44 1.69 -16.22
C LYS A 2 26.85 2.35 -14.89
N LEU A 3 27.75 3.34 -14.95
CA LEU A 3 28.31 4.01 -13.77
C LEU A 3 27.42 5.14 -13.24
N SER A 4 26.38 5.52 -13.99
CA SER A 4 25.46 6.61 -13.62
C SER A 4 24.03 6.18 -13.86
N ILE A 5 23.17 6.30 -12.84
CA ILE A 5 21.73 6.04 -12.96
C ILE A 5 20.91 7.23 -12.48
N VAL A 6 19.72 7.38 -13.05
CA VAL A 6 18.73 8.38 -12.63
C VAL A 6 17.52 7.71 -12.00
N ILE A 7 17.22 8.04 -10.75
CA ILE A 7 16.04 7.54 -10.03
C ILE A 7 14.88 8.53 -10.17
N GLY A 8 13.76 8.07 -10.73
CA GLY A 8 12.51 8.82 -10.77
C GLY A 8 11.71 8.69 -9.49
N THR A 9 11.11 9.79 -9.05
CA THR A 9 10.25 9.79 -7.85
C THR A 9 9.23 10.94 -7.88
N ARG A 10 8.21 10.85 -7.03
CA ARG A 10 7.28 11.97 -6.78
C ARG A 10 7.93 13.02 -5.88
N SER A 11 7.41 14.24 -5.91
CA SER A 11 7.94 15.36 -5.09
C SER A 11 7.48 15.36 -3.64
N SER A 12 6.60 14.43 -3.22
CA SER A 12 6.14 14.37 -1.83
C SER A 12 7.28 13.98 -0.88
N ALA A 13 7.27 14.50 0.35
CA ALA A 13 8.31 14.22 1.35
C ALA A 13 8.53 12.70 1.58
N LEU A 14 7.45 11.92 1.66
CA LEU A 14 7.55 10.47 1.83
C LEU A 14 8.19 9.79 0.60
N ALA A 15 7.81 10.19 -0.62
CA ALA A 15 8.40 9.62 -1.84
C ALA A 15 9.90 9.95 -1.95
N LEU A 16 10.30 11.18 -1.62
CA LEU A 16 11.71 11.57 -1.55
C LEU A 16 12.48 10.76 -0.51
N TRP A 17 11.91 10.59 0.69
CA TRP A 17 12.50 9.74 1.72
C TRP A 17 12.72 8.30 1.22
N GLN A 18 11.70 7.72 0.56
CA GLN A 18 11.76 6.36 0.02
C GLN A 18 12.84 6.22 -1.04
N THR A 19 12.98 7.23 -1.90
CA THR A 19 14.00 7.27 -2.94
C THR A 19 15.41 7.44 -2.37
N GLU A 20 15.60 8.32 -1.38
CA GLU A 20 16.90 8.48 -0.71
C GLU A 20 17.29 7.21 0.07
N PHE A 21 16.32 6.50 0.66
CA PHE A 21 16.56 5.20 1.28
C PHE A 21 17.10 4.20 0.26
N VAL A 22 16.43 4.03 -0.89
CA VAL A 22 16.89 3.11 -1.96
C VAL A 22 18.24 3.54 -2.51
N LYS A 23 18.46 4.84 -2.74
CA LYS A 23 19.75 5.38 -3.20
C LYS A 23 20.88 5.05 -2.21
N THR A 24 20.65 5.27 -0.92
CA THR A 24 21.63 4.97 0.13
C THR A 24 21.97 3.48 0.16
N SER A 25 20.94 2.62 0.07
CA SER A 25 21.13 1.17 0.02
C SER A 25 21.90 0.71 -1.24
N LEU A 26 21.62 1.29 -2.41
CA LEU A 26 22.38 1.01 -3.62
C LEU A 26 23.84 1.45 -3.50
N LEU A 27 24.11 2.63 -2.95
CA LEU A 27 25.48 3.14 -2.77
C LEU A 27 26.28 2.31 -1.76
N ALA A 28 25.63 1.73 -0.75
CA ALA A 28 26.28 0.83 0.19
C ALA A 28 26.79 -0.46 -0.48
N LEU A 29 26.04 -0.99 -1.46
CA LEU A 29 26.43 -2.19 -2.23
C LEU A 29 27.32 -1.87 -3.43
N HIS A 30 27.16 -0.67 -4.01
CA HIS A 30 27.85 -0.23 -5.23
C HIS A 30 28.47 1.17 -5.04
N PRO A 31 29.59 1.30 -4.30
CA PRO A 31 30.15 2.61 -3.91
C PRO A 31 30.61 3.50 -5.06
N HIS A 32 30.86 2.92 -6.23
CA HIS A 32 31.31 3.64 -7.44
C HIS A 32 30.14 4.15 -8.30
N LEU A 33 28.90 3.87 -7.92
CA LEU A 33 27.72 4.27 -8.67
C LEU A 33 27.41 5.76 -8.44
N HIS A 34 27.23 6.50 -9.52
CA HIS A 34 26.70 7.86 -9.46
C HIS A 34 25.18 7.83 -9.60
N ILE A 35 24.46 8.37 -8.61
CA ILE A 35 22.99 8.33 -8.58
C ILE A 35 22.44 9.75 -8.54
N ALA A 36 21.68 10.13 -9.57
CA ALA A 36 20.89 11.35 -9.59
C ALA A 36 19.42 11.04 -9.26
N ILE A 37 18.72 11.97 -8.60
CA ILE A 37 17.28 11.87 -8.34
C ILE A 37 16.56 12.90 -9.20
N ARG A 38 15.51 12.45 -9.90
CA ARG A 38 14.65 13.31 -10.71
C ARG A 38 13.21 13.24 -10.20
N THR A 39 12.71 14.38 -9.72
CA THR A 39 11.31 14.50 -9.32
C THR A 39 10.41 14.66 -10.53
N ILE A 40 9.31 13.91 -10.57
CA ILE A 40 8.29 13.93 -11.61
C ILE A 40 6.95 14.28 -10.97
N LYS A 41 6.26 15.29 -11.51
CA LYS A 41 4.91 15.67 -11.08
C LYS A 41 3.90 14.73 -11.74
N THR A 42 3.06 14.07 -10.94
CA THR A 42 2.02 13.17 -11.45
C THR A 42 0.65 13.83 -11.47
N THR A 43 -0.28 13.31 -12.27
CA THR A 43 -1.66 13.82 -12.31
C THR A 43 -2.34 13.69 -10.94
N GLY A 44 -2.03 12.65 -10.17
CA GLY A 44 -2.55 12.47 -8.81
C GLY A 44 -2.08 13.53 -7.81
N ASP A 45 -0.99 14.25 -8.09
CA ASP A 45 -0.58 15.40 -7.28
C ASP A 45 -1.39 16.67 -7.60
N LYS A 46 -2.04 16.71 -8.77
CA LYS A 46 -2.84 17.88 -9.23
C LYS A 46 -4.32 17.77 -8.86
N ILE A 47 -4.87 16.55 -8.79
CA ILE A 47 -6.30 16.32 -8.54
C ILE A 47 -6.51 15.96 -7.06
N LEU A 48 -6.70 16.98 -6.21
CA LEU A 48 -6.93 16.79 -4.77
C LEU A 48 -8.42 16.85 -4.37
N ASP A 49 -9.29 17.37 -5.25
CA ASP A 49 -10.66 17.81 -4.90
C ASP A 49 -11.79 16.86 -5.33
N SER A 50 -11.48 15.67 -5.87
CA SER A 50 -12.47 14.67 -6.29
C SER A 50 -12.25 13.32 -5.60
N PRO A 51 -13.31 12.57 -5.21
CA PRO A 51 -13.21 11.22 -4.65
C PRO A 51 -12.45 10.24 -5.56
N LEU A 52 -11.65 9.33 -4.98
CA LEU A 52 -10.80 8.33 -5.66
C LEU A 52 -11.71 7.35 -6.40
N SER A 53 -12.86 7.02 -5.80
CA SER A 53 -13.93 6.25 -6.43
C SER A 53 -14.52 6.90 -7.69
N LYS A 54 -14.31 8.20 -7.92
CA LYS A 54 -14.83 8.92 -9.10
C LYS A 54 -13.76 9.20 -10.16
N ILE A 55 -12.48 9.00 -9.86
CA ILE A 55 -11.37 9.23 -10.78
C ILE A 55 -10.86 7.85 -11.19
N GLY A 56 -10.95 7.50 -12.47
CA GLY A 56 -10.49 6.20 -12.99
C GLY A 56 -9.10 5.83 -12.44
N ASP A 57 -9.03 4.71 -11.71
CA ASP A 57 -8.00 4.39 -10.73
C ASP A 57 -6.63 3.97 -11.29
N LYS A 58 -6.55 3.61 -12.57
CA LYS A 58 -5.34 2.94 -13.09
C LYS A 58 -4.19 3.94 -13.31
N GLY A 59 -3.22 3.92 -12.40
CA GLY A 59 -1.92 4.56 -12.58
C GLY A 59 -1.86 6.06 -12.31
N LEU A 60 -2.81 6.62 -11.55
CA LEU A 60 -2.88 8.07 -11.27
C LEU A 60 -1.58 8.66 -10.68
N PHE A 61 -0.83 7.84 -9.93
CA PHE A 61 0.43 8.22 -9.29
C PHE A 61 1.68 7.63 -9.96
N THR A 62 1.53 6.80 -10.98
CA THR A 62 2.63 6.04 -11.59
C THR A 62 2.82 6.37 -13.06
N ARG A 63 1.75 6.76 -13.78
CA ARG A 63 1.75 6.97 -15.23
C ARG A 63 2.88 7.87 -15.74
N GLU A 64 3.08 9.06 -15.17
CA GLU A 64 4.13 9.97 -15.66
C GLU A 64 5.54 9.44 -15.40
N ILE A 65 5.71 8.64 -14.34
CA ILE A 65 6.97 7.99 -13.99
C ILE A 65 7.24 6.81 -14.93
N GLU A 66 6.25 5.95 -15.14
CA GLU A 66 6.29 4.83 -16.10
C GLU A 66 6.65 5.33 -17.51
N GLN A 67 6.05 6.45 -17.93
CA GLN A 67 6.35 7.07 -19.22
C GLN A 67 7.78 7.62 -19.30
N ALA A 68 8.34 8.13 -18.20
CA ALA A 68 9.74 8.55 -18.15
C ALA A 68 10.70 7.33 -18.18
N LEU A 69 10.34 6.21 -17.54
CA LEU A 69 11.09 4.95 -17.64
C LEU A 69 11.15 4.46 -19.09
N LEU A 70 9.99 4.39 -19.76
CA LEU A 70 9.88 3.94 -21.15
C LEU A 70 10.65 4.84 -22.13
N ARG A 71 10.69 6.15 -21.88
CA ARG A 71 11.46 7.10 -22.70
C ARG A 71 12.96 7.15 -22.37
N GLY A 72 13.43 6.37 -21.40
CA GLY A 72 14.85 6.39 -20.98
C GLY A 72 15.27 7.68 -20.26
N GLU A 73 14.29 8.47 -19.81
CA GLU A 73 14.51 9.72 -19.08
C GLU A 73 14.94 9.52 -17.63
N ILE A 74 14.60 8.36 -17.09
CA ILE A 74 15.02 7.81 -15.80
C ILE A 74 15.32 6.32 -15.99
N ASP A 75 16.10 5.74 -15.09
CA ASP A 75 16.55 4.35 -15.18
C ASP A 75 15.74 3.40 -14.30
N LEU A 76 15.41 3.85 -13.10
CA LEU A 76 14.54 3.14 -12.18
C LEU A 76 13.62 4.12 -11.46
N ALA A 77 12.52 3.62 -10.93
CA ALA A 77 11.61 4.37 -10.09
C ALA A 77 11.33 3.64 -8.78
N VAL A 78 11.08 4.41 -7.71
CA VAL A 78 10.79 3.87 -6.38
C VAL A 78 9.36 4.17 -6.01
N HIS A 79 8.62 3.13 -5.65
CA HIS A 79 7.21 3.21 -5.31
C HIS A 79 6.91 2.56 -3.98
N SER A 80 5.90 3.05 -3.27
CA SER A 80 5.21 2.21 -2.28
C SER A 80 4.47 1.11 -3.03
N LEU A 81 4.72 -0.16 -2.73
CA LEU A 81 4.21 -1.28 -3.54
C LEU A 81 2.68 -1.30 -3.61
N LYS A 82 2.00 -0.88 -2.53
CA LYS A 82 0.53 -0.76 -2.48
C LYS A 82 -0.07 0.24 -3.48
N ASP A 83 0.74 1.17 -3.99
CA ASP A 83 0.30 2.18 -4.96
C ASP A 83 0.57 1.73 -6.40
N LEU A 84 1.27 0.60 -6.61
CA LEU A 84 1.51 0.02 -7.94
C LEU A 84 0.35 -0.89 -8.35
N PRO A 85 -0.14 -0.77 -9.59
CA PRO A 85 -1.15 -1.69 -10.12
C PRO A 85 -0.62 -3.13 -10.14
N THR A 86 -1.52 -4.11 -10.16
CA THR A 86 -1.17 -5.55 -10.21
C THR A 86 -0.62 -5.99 -11.57
N SER A 87 -0.87 -5.19 -12.61
CA SER A 87 -0.32 -5.29 -13.96
C SER A 87 0.42 -4.00 -14.30
N LEU A 88 1.67 -4.10 -14.74
CA LEU A 88 2.45 -2.96 -15.23
C LEU A 88 2.29 -2.79 -16.75
N PRO A 89 2.58 -1.60 -17.30
CA PRO A 89 2.68 -1.40 -18.75
C PRO A 89 3.73 -2.32 -19.38
N ASP A 90 3.50 -2.67 -20.65
CA ASP A 90 4.47 -3.46 -21.43
C ASP A 90 5.85 -2.77 -21.46
N GLY A 91 6.90 -3.58 -21.30
CA GLY A 91 8.28 -3.10 -21.24
C GLY A 91 8.76 -2.67 -19.85
N LEU A 92 7.87 -2.61 -18.84
CA LEU A 92 8.23 -2.34 -17.45
C LEU A 92 8.12 -3.59 -16.57
N THR A 93 8.90 -3.63 -15.49
CA THR A 93 8.86 -4.72 -14.50
C THR A 93 9.20 -4.22 -13.11
N ILE A 94 8.70 -4.92 -12.09
CA ILE A 94 9.20 -4.78 -10.71
C ILE A 94 10.49 -5.58 -10.63
N ALA A 95 11.62 -4.88 -10.57
CA ALA A 95 12.95 -5.48 -10.52
C ALA A 95 13.31 -6.01 -9.12
N ALA A 96 12.79 -5.35 -8.08
CA ALA A 96 13.01 -5.73 -6.70
C ALA A 96 11.88 -5.25 -5.80
N VAL A 97 11.59 -6.04 -4.77
CA VAL A 97 10.80 -5.62 -3.62
C VAL A 97 11.71 -5.66 -2.41
N ILE A 98 11.93 -4.50 -1.78
CA ILE A 98 12.87 -4.40 -0.69
C ILE A 98 12.23 -4.82 0.64
N ALA A 99 13.06 -5.10 1.64
CA ALA A 99 12.63 -5.53 2.96
C ALA A 99 11.45 -4.70 3.52
N ARG A 100 10.42 -5.42 3.97
CA ARG A 100 9.15 -4.83 4.39
C ARG A 100 9.25 -4.13 5.74
N GLU A 101 8.77 -2.89 5.79
CA GLU A 101 8.48 -2.22 7.06
C GLU A 101 7.21 -2.80 7.70
N ASP A 102 6.97 -2.52 8.98
CA ASP A 102 5.75 -2.92 9.67
C ASP A 102 4.49 -2.51 8.87
N THR A 103 3.66 -3.53 8.62
CA THR A 103 2.51 -3.46 7.72
C THR A 103 1.27 -2.92 8.40
N ARG A 104 1.26 -2.75 9.72
CA ARG A 104 0.09 -2.34 10.50
C ARG A 104 -0.39 -0.95 10.12
N ASP A 105 -1.70 -0.75 10.29
CA ASP A 105 -2.27 0.60 10.33
C ASP A 105 -2.13 1.17 11.75
N VAL A 106 -2.17 2.49 11.85
CA VAL A 106 -2.09 3.22 13.12
C VAL A 106 -3.24 4.20 13.25
N LEU A 107 -3.70 4.35 14.48
CA LEU A 107 -4.60 5.42 14.87
C LEU A 107 -3.78 6.61 15.39
N ILE A 108 -4.10 7.79 14.85
CA ILE A 108 -3.58 9.08 15.29
C ILE A 108 -4.73 9.79 16.01
N SER A 109 -4.53 10.17 17.27
CA SER A 109 -5.48 10.97 18.05
C SER A 109 -4.72 11.90 18.99
N ASN A 110 -5.13 13.17 19.04
CA ASN A 110 -4.53 14.15 19.95
C ASN A 110 -4.92 13.91 21.42
N ASP A 111 -6.03 13.21 21.66
CA ASP A 111 -6.49 12.84 23.01
C ASP A 111 -6.00 11.45 23.45
N GLY A 112 -5.13 10.81 22.65
CA GLY A 112 -4.56 9.50 23.00
C GLY A 112 -5.55 8.33 22.92
N TYR A 113 -6.65 8.46 22.18
CA TYR A 113 -7.63 7.39 22.05
C TYR A 113 -7.06 6.13 21.36
N SER A 114 -7.65 4.99 21.70
CA SER A 114 -7.67 3.77 20.90
C SER A 114 -9.02 3.63 20.18
N VAL A 115 -9.14 2.71 19.23
CA VAL A 115 -10.42 2.40 18.55
C VAL A 115 -11.51 2.03 19.55
N ALA A 116 -11.16 1.31 20.61
CA ALA A 116 -12.10 0.92 21.66
C ALA A 116 -12.52 2.11 22.52
N SER A 117 -11.60 3.02 22.85
CA SER A 117 -11.89 4.17 23.71
C SER A 117 -12.45 5.38 22.96
N LEU A 118 -12.53 5.32 21.63
CA LEU A 118 -13.14 6.38 20.84
C LEU A 118 -14.58 6.61 21.30
N PRO A 119 -14.98 7.88 21.54
CA PRO A 119 -16.33 8.18 21.96
C PRO A 119 -17.40 7.67 20.98
N LEU A 120 -18.62 7.48 21.48
CA LEU A 120 -19.76 7.10 20.62
C LEU A 120 -19.97 8.15 19.52
N GLY A 121 -20.07 7.68 18.27
CA GLY A 121 -20.27 8.55 17.12
C GLY A 121 -19.05 9.38 16.71
N ALA A 122 -17.84 8.99 17.15
CA ALA A 122 -16.60 9.69 16.84
C ALA A 122 -16.35 9.82 15.33
N HIS A 123 -15.75 10.95 14.95
CA HIS A 123 -15.38 11.25 13.57
C HIS A 123 -13.96 10.77 13.29
N VAL A 124 -13.81 9.82 12.37
CA VAL A 124 -12.52 9.22 12.03
C VAL A 124 -12.18 9.47 10.57
N ALA A 125 -11.00 10.06 10.32
CA ALA A 125 -10.54 10.37 8.97
C ALA A 125 -9.84 9.18 8.30
N THR A 126 -10.29 8.82 7.10
CA THR A 126 -9.56 7.96 6.18
C THR A 126 -10.13 8.07 4.76
N GLY A 127 -9.26 8.20 3.77
CA GLY A 127 -9.64 8.09 2.35
C GLY A 127 -9.57 6.66 1.78
N SER A 128 -9.28 5.66 2.61
CA SER A 128 -9.21 4.26 2.22
C SER A 128 -10.54 3.56 2.49
N LEU A 129 -11.16 3.01 1.44
CA LEU A 129 -12.38 2.22 1.53
C LEU A 129 -12.16 0.90 2.30
N ARG A 130 -10.98 0.29 2.16
CA ARG A 130 -10.53 -0.84 2.98
C ARG A 130 -10.58 -0.53 4.49
N ARG A 131 -10.00 0.59 4.91
CA ARG A 131 -10.02 1.00 6.33
C ARG A 131 -11.43 1.31 6.80
N ARG A 132 -12.20 2.03 5.98
CA ARG A 132 -13.60 2.35 6.26
C ARG A 132 -14.42 1.09 6.55
N ALA A 133 -14.39 0.10 5.65
CA ALA A 133 -15.16 -1.13 5.79
C ALA A 133 -14.81 -1.89 7.08
N GLN A 134 -13.52 -2.06 7.35
CA GLN A 134 -13.07 -2.79 8.55
C GLN A 134 -13.34 -2.02 9.85
N LEU A 135 -13.16 -0.69 9.86
CA LEU A 135 -13.52 0.13 11.03
C LEU A 135 -15.01 0.07 11.34
N LEU A 136 -15.86 0.14 10.32
CA LEU A 136 -17.32 0.08 10.51
C LEU A 136 -17.79 -1.34 10.87
N ALA A 137 -17.09 -2.38 10.43
CA ALA A 137 -17.32 -3.74 10.90
C ALA A 137 -17.00 -3.90 12.40
N LEU A 138 -15.98 -3.20 12.90
CA LEU A 138 -15.61 -3.21 14.32
C LEU A 138 -16.48 -2.28 15.18
N ARG A 139 -16.76 -1.08 14.69
CA ARG A 139 -17.47 0.00 15.40
C ARG A 139 -18.46 0.68 14.43
N PRO A 140 -19.67 0.12 14.26
CA PRO A 140 -20.68 0.62 13.32
C PRO A 140 -21.15 2.06 13.60
N ASP A 141 -20.92 2.58 14.82
CA ASP A 141 -21.31 3.93 15.21
C ASP A 141 -20.37 5.03 14.69
N LEU A 142 -19.15 4.68 14.24
CA LEU A 142 -18.17 5.68 13.79
C LEU A 142 -18.63 6.43 12.55
N LYS A 143 -18.32 7.72 12.50
CA LYS A 143 -18.54 8.55 11.32
C LYS A 143 -17.24 8.70 10.55
N ILE A 144 -17.14 8.02 9.42
CA ILE A 144 -15.93 8.04 8.59
C ILE A 144 -15.96 9.24 7.65
N LEU A 145 -14.97 10.12 7.79
CA LEU A 145 -14.79 11.30 6.93
C LEU A 145 -13.63 11.09 5.94
N ASP A 146 -13.81 11.50 4.68
CA ASP A 146 -12.75 11.38 3.67
C ASP A 146 -11.60 12.35 3.99
N MET A 147 -10.37 11.89 3.76
CA MET A 147 -9.17 12.70 3.89
C MET A 147 -8.13 12.34 2.84
N ARG A 148 -7.71 13.36 2.10
CA ARG A 148 -6.78 13.29 0.97
C ARG A 148 -5.60 14.24 1.13
N GLY A 149 -4.59 14.00 0.30
CA GLY A 149 -3.32 14.71 0.29
C GLY A 149 -2.17 13.81 0.75
N ASN A 150 -0.96 14.32 0.66
CA ASN A 150 0.21 13.68 1.25
C ASN A 150 0.15 13.76 2.80
N LEU A 151 0.99 12.99 3.49
CA LEU A 151 0.96 12.89 4.95
C LEU A 151 1.04 14.26 5.65
N ASN A 152 1.94 15.14 5.22
CA ASN A 152 2.08 16.47 5.83
C ASN A 152 0.78 17.29 5.71
N THR A 153 0.13 17.25 4.54
CA THR A 153 -1.16 17.94 4.36
C THR A 153 -2.26 17.31 5.21
N ARG A 154 -2.25 15.99 5.37
CA ARG A 154 -3.23 15.27 6.21
C ARG A 154 -3.06 15.60 7.69
N PHE A 155 -1.84 15.62 8.21
CA PHE A 155 -1.57 16.03 9.59
C PHE A 155 -2.01 17.47 9.84
N LYS A 156 -1.68 18.41 8.94
CA LYS A 156 -2.16 19.79 9.03
C LYS A 156 -3.69 19.88 9.08
N LYS A 157 -4.39 19.22 8.15
CA LYS A 157 -5.87 19.18 8.12
C LYS A 157 -6.46 18.52 9.38
N PHE A 158 -5.81 17.46 9.88
CA PHE A 158 -6.23 16.78 11.10
C PHE A 158 -6.13 17.70 12.31
N ASP A 159 -4.99 18.40 12.45
CA ASP A 159 -4.76 19.34 13.55
C ASP A 159 -5.75 20.51 13.49
N GLU A 160 -5.99 21.09 12.31
CA GLU A 160 -6.99 22.16 12.11
C GLU A 160 -8.41 21.70 12.45
N ARG A 161 -8.81 20.50 12.01
CA ARG A 161 -10.16 19.96 12.21
C ARG A 161 -10.40 19.47 13.64
N TYR A 162 -9.38 19.04 14.35
CA TYR A 162 -9.46 18.68 15.77
C TYR A 162 -9.76 19.91 16.66
N MET A 163 -9.33 21.11 16.25
CA MET A 163 -9.62 22.35 17.00
C MET A 163 -11.07 22.85 16.83
N LEU A 164 -11.86 22.23 15.94
CA LEU A 164 -13.26 22.57 15.78
C LEU A 164 -14.06 22.04 16.98
N PRO A 165 -15.18 22.67 17.36
CA PRO A 165 -16.05 22.12 18.39
C PRO A 165 -16.49 20.71 18.00
N ARG A 166 -16.52 19.76 18.94
CA ARG A 166 -16.84 18.35 18.63
C ARG A 166 -18.21 18.13 17.96
N LYS A 167 -19.15 19.08 18.11
CA LYS A 167 -20.45 19.06 17.40
C LYS A 167 -20.35 19.48 15.92
N HIS A 168 -19.24 20.07 15.49
CA HIS A 168 -19.02 20.50 14.12
C HIS A 168 -18.91 19.29 13.19
N PRO A 169 -19.58 19.30 12.02
CA PRO A 169 -19.60 18.15 11.12
C PRO A 169 -18.22 17.76 10.58
N GLU A 170 -17.28 18.70 10.50
CA GLU A 170 -15.89 18.45 10.09
C GLU A 170 -14.90 18.20 11.23
N HIS A 171 -15.36 18.19 12.50
CA HIS A 171 -14.51 17.80 13.63
C HIS A 171 -13.89 16.42 13.40
N LEU A 172 -12.67 16.20 13.86
CA LEU A 172 -12.00 14.89 13.80
C LEU A 172 -11.49 14.49 15.18
N ASP A 173 -11.90 13.30 15.63
CA ASP A 173 -11.42 12.69 16.87
C ASP A 173 -10.17 11.82 16.61
N ALA A 174 -10.07 11.25 15.40
CA ALA A 174 -8.92 10.43 15.00
C ALA A 174 -8.71 10.40 13.47
N MET A 175 -7.54 9.90 13.05
CA MET A 175 -7.22 9.57 11.66
C MET A 175 -6.51 8.21 11.61
N ILE A 176 -6.79 7.40 10.59
CA ILE A 176 -6.07 6.14 10.36
C ILE A 176 -5.03 6.28 9.24
N LEU A 177 -3.78 5.94 9.53
CA LEU A 177 -2.65 5.96 8.60
C LEU A 177 -1.93 4.60 8.56
N ALA A 178 -1.00 4.44 7.62
CA ALA A 178 -0.13 3.25 7.60
C ALA A 178 1.09 3.55 8.47
N PHE A 179 1.47 2.63 9.36
CA PHE A 179 2.63 2.81 10.25
C PHE A 179 3.87 3.22 9.46
N ALA A 180 4.23 2.44 8.43
CA ALA A 180 5.43 2.68 7.63
C ALA A 180 5.53 4.12 7.07
N GLY A 181 4.41 4.74 6.71
CA GLY A 181 4.44 6.13 6.22
C GLY A 181 4.71 7.15 7.34
N VAL A 182 4.16 6.92 8.52
CA VAL A 182 4.33 7.76 9.71
C VAL A 182 5.75 7.62 10.26
N HIS A 183 6.23 6.39 10.41
CA HIS A 183 7.57 6.04 10.91
C HIS A 183 8.68 6.65 10.04
N ARG A 184 8.58 6.48 8.71
CA ARG A 184 9.57 7.02 7.75
C ARG A 184 9.67 8.55 7.79
N LEU A 185 8.62 9.25 8.20
CA LEU A 185 8.65 10.70 8.37
C LEU A 185 9.04 11.14 9.79
N GLY A 186 9.40 10.21 10.69
CA GLY A 186 9.77 10.50 12.07
C GLY A 186 8.59 11.00 12.91
N LEU A 187 7.37 10.58 12.59
CA LEU A 187 6.14 11.05 13.23
C LEU A 187 5.57 10.04 14.23
N ASP A 188 6.40 9.13 14.74
CA ASP A 188 6.01 8.05 15.65
C ASP A 188 5.28 8.56 16.91
N ALA A 189 5.72 9.70 17.44
CA ALA A 189 5.10 10.34 18.61
C ALA A 189 3.63 10.75 18.40
N ARG A 190 3.14 10.77 17.15
CA ARG A 190 1.73 11.05 16.83
C ARG A 190 0.84 9.81 16.95
N ILE A 191 1.43 8.61 17.04
CA ILE A 191 0.68 7.35 17.09
C ILE A 191 0.10 7.16 18.49
N SER A 192 -1.23 7.07 18.57
CA SER A 192 -1.91 6.73 19.84
C SER A 192 -2.21 5.23 19.95
N GLN A 193 -2.37 4.51 18.82
CA GLN A 193 -2.54 3.06 18.82
C GLN A 193 -1.93 2.43 17.55
N MET A 194 -1.19 1.34 17.75
CA MET A 194 -0.86 0.37 16.70
C MET A 194 -2.02 -0.61 16.53
N LEU A 195 -2.62 -0.68 15.34
CA LEU A 195 -3.75 -1.57 15.08
C LEU A 195 -3.24 -2.96 14.71
N SER A 196 -3.74 -3.99 15.39
CA SER A 196 -3.38 -5.37 15.07
C SER A 196 -3.92 -5.77 13.69
N HIS A 197 -3.36 -6.82 13.10
CA HIS A 197 -3.91 -7.39 11.85
C HIS A 197 -5.30 -8.00 12.05
N GLU A 198 -5.68 -8.33 13.28
CA GLU A 198 -7.04 -8.76 13.62
C GLU A 198 -8.02 -7.59 13.53
N GLU A 199 -7.66 -6.43 14.09
CA GLU A 199 -8.46 -5.21 14.01
C GLU A 199 -8.58 -4.71 12.57
N ILE A 200 -7.45 -4.41 11.92
CA ILE A 200 -7.44 -3.87 10.56
C ILE A 200 -6.37 -4.59 9.74
N LEU A 201 -6.83 -5.41 8.81
CA LEU A 201 -5.95 -6.07 7.85
C LEU A 201 -5.42 -5.03 6.84
N PRO A 202 -4.10 -5.02 6.53
CA PRO A 202 -3.47 -3.97 5.75
C PRO A 202 -3.77 -4.08 4.24
N ALA A 203 -3.40 -3.02 3.52
CA ALA A 203 -3.45 -3.07 2.06
C ALA A 203 -2.38 -4.03 1.50
N VAL A 204 -2.68 -4.63 0.36
CA VAL A 204 -1.73 -5.43 -0.43
C VAL A 204 -0.46 -4.64 -0.66
N GLY A 205 0.70 -5.21 -0.32
CA GLY A 205 2.00 -4.57 -0.47
C GLY A 205 2.26 -3.41 0.52
N GLN A 206 1.41 -3.18 1.53
CA GLN A 206 1.67 -2.14 2.54
C GLN A 206 2.99 -2.42 3.27
N GLY A 207 3.76 -1.37 3.54
CA GLY A 207 5.09 -1.46 4.18
C GLY A 207 6.24 -1.69 3.19
N ALA A 208 6.01 -2.39 2.08
CA ALA A 208 7.03 -2.67 1.07
C ALA A 208 7.26 -1.47 0.13
N LEU A 209 8.51 -1.30 -0.32
CA LEU A 209 8.84 -0.49 -1.48
C LEU A 209 9.21 -1.39 -2.66
N ALA A 210 8.86 -0.93 -3.85
CA ALA A 210 9.14 -1.59 -5.10
C ALA A 210 10.07 -0.72 -5.94
N ILE A 211 11.01 -1.36 -6.63
CA ILE A 211 11.86 -0.75 -7.64
C ILE A 211 11.33 -1.17 -9.01
N GLU A 212 10.82 -0.22 -9.77
CA GLU A 212 10.34 -0.42 -11.14
C GLU A 212 11.43 -0.03 -12.14
N THR A 213 11.64 -0.84 -13.17
CA THR A 213 12.64 -0.61 -14.22
C THR A 213 12.08 -0.99 -15.59
N ARG A 214 12.81 -0.67 -16.66
CA ARG A 214 12.60 -1.34 -17.95
C ARG A 214 13.00 -2.81 -17.86
N ALA A 215 12.25 -3.68 -18.54
CA ALA A 215 12.45 -5.14 -18.50
C ALA A 215 13.65 -5.61 -19.36
N ASP A 216 14.06 -4.81 -20.34
CA ASP A 216 15.18 -5.08 -21.24
C ASP A 216 16.53 -4.53 -20.72
N ASP A 217 16.51 -3.59 -19.77
CA ASP A 217 17.73 -3.00 -19.18
C ASP A 217 18.37 -3.93 -18.14
N LYS A 218 19.13 -4.93 -18.62
CA LYS A 218 19.79 -5.94 -17.79
C LYS A 218 20.77 -5.35 -16.76
N ALA A 219 21.40 -4.22 -17.08
CA ALA A 219 22.34 -3.57 -16.17
C ALA A 219 21.61 -2.97 -14.96
N VAL A 220 20.53 -2.24 -15.20
CA VAL A 220 19.73 -1.63 -14.11
C VAL A 220 18.98 -2.70 -13.33
N LEU A 221 18.47 -3.75 -14.00
CA LEU A 221 17.87 -4.91 -13.34
C LEU A 221 18.84 -5.54 -12.34
N SER A 222 20.07 -5.84 -12.76
CA SER A 222 21.07 -6.44 -11.87
C SER A 222 21.39 -5.57 -10.66
N LEU A 223 21.43 -4.23 -10.83
CA LEU A 223 21.62 -3.30 -9.72
C LEU A 223 20.42 -3.34 -8.76
N ALA A 224 19.20 -3.23 -9.27
CA ALA A 224 17.98 -3.23 -8.47
C ALA A 224 17.79 -4.57 -7.72
N CYS A 225 18.03 -5.70 -8.38
CA CYS A 225 17.89 -7.03 -7.79
C CYS A 225 18.83 -7.25 -6.58
N SER A 226 19.94 -6.51 -6.48
CA SER A 226 20.83 -6.59 -5.30
C SER A 226 20.18 -6.10 -4.00
N LEU A 227 19.05 -5.37 -4.10
CA LEU A 227 18.25 -4.93 -2.96
C LEU A 227 17.00 -5.77 -2.70
N ASN A 228 16.74 -6.80 -3.51
CA ASN A 228 15.54 -7.61 -3.36
C ASN A 228 15.57 -8.40 -2.05
N ASP A 229 14.46 -8.36 -1.32
CA ASP A 229 14.24 -9.21 -0.15
C ASP A 229 13.32 -10.38 -0.53
N PRO A 230 13.82 -11.62 -0.62
CA PRO A 230 13.04 -12.76 -1.09
C PRO A 230 11.80 -13.04 -0.25
N ALA A 231 11.87 -12.86 1.08
CA ALA A 231 10.75 -13.09 1.97
C ALA A 231 9.61 -12.09 1.70
N THR A 232 9.95 -10.81 1.53
CA THR A 232 8.99 -9.76 1.16
C THR A 232 8.44 -9.98 -0.24
N GLU A 233 9.26 -10.40 -1.20
CA GLU A 233 8.80 -10.71 -2.56
C GLU A 233 7.77 -11.85 -2.55
N LEU A 234 8.04 -12.94 -1.83
CA LEU A 234 7.11 -14.07 -1.69
C LEU A 234 5.78 -13.64 -1.06
N CYS A 235 5.83 -12.91 0.06
CA CYS A 235 4.64 -12.43 0.75
C CYS A 235 3.80 -11.53 -0.18
N THR A 236 4.45 -10.55 -0.82
CA THR A 236 3.75 -9.59 -1.66
C THR A 236 3.31 -10.18 -3.00
N ARG A 237 3.96 -11.24 -3.50
CA ARG A 237 3.51 -12.03 -4.66
C ARG A 237 2.15 -12.67 -4.39
N ALA A 238 1.99 -13.33 -3.23
CA ALA A 238 0.73 -13.94 -2.83
C ALA A 238 -0.39 -12.89 -2.65
N GLU A 239 -0.09 -11.76 -1.99
CA GLU A 239 -1.06 -10.68 -1.82
C GLU A 239 -1.50 -10.07 -3.16
N ARG A 240 -0.56 -9.86 -4.08
CA ARG A 240 -0.82 -9.25 -5.39
C ARG A 240 -1.54 -10.18 -6.34
N SER A 241 -1.28 -11.49 -6.31
CA SER A 241 -2.03 -12.47 -7.12
C SER A 241 -3.48 -12.55 -6.66
N LEU A 242 -3.74 -12.53 -5.35
CA LEU A 242 -5.10 -12.43 -4.80
C LEU A 242 -5.82 -11.17 -5.30
N LEU A 243 -5.18 -10.00 -5.19
CA LEU A 243 -5.78 -8.74 -5.63
C LEU A 243 -6.08 -8.74 -7.14
N ARG A 244 -5.15 -9.30 -7.93
CA ARG A 244 -5.33 -9.47 -9.38
C ARG A 244 -6.52 -10.36 -9.68
N ARG A 245 -6.65 -11.49 -8.98
CA ARG A 245 -7.72 -12.47 -9.19
C ARG A 245 -9.10 -11.93 -8.80
N LEU A 246 -9.18 -11.13 -7.73
CA LEU A 246 -10.42 -10.46 -7.33
C LEU A 246 -10.80 -9.28 -8.26
N GLU A 247 -9.95 -8.96 -9.26
CA GLU A 247 -10.09 -7.79 -10.12
C GLU A 247 -10.33 -6.51 -9.30
N GLY A 248 -9.66 -6.42 -8.15
CA GLY A 248 -9.84 -5.34 -7.20
C GLY A 248 -9.20 -4.06 -7.70
N GLY A 249 -10.00 -3.05 -8.04
CA GLY A 249 -9.55 -1.65 -8.14
C GLY A 249 -9.47 -0.99 -6.76
N CYS A 250 -8.97 0.25 -6.64
CA CYS A 250 -8.92 0.95 -5.34
C CYS A 250 -10.31 1.31 -4.80
N GLN A 251 -11.37 1.04 -5.58
CA GLN A 251 -12.78 1.25 -5.24
C GLN A 251 -13.40 0.10 -4.41
N ILE A 252 -12.71 -1.04 -4.28
CA ILE A 252 -13.22 -2.20 -3.56
C ILE A 252 -12.48 -2.34 -2.21
N PRO A 253 -13.18 -2.51 -1.07
CA PRO A 253 -12.56 -2.73 0.24
C PRO A 253 -11.88 -4.10 0.36
N ILE A 254 -10.72 -4.26 -0.28
CA ILE A 254 -9.89 -5.46 -0.21
C ILE A 254 -8.68 -5.20 0.70
N ALA A 255 -8.36 -6.19 1.53
CA ALA A 255 -7.14 -6.25 2.32
C ALA A 255 -6.48 -7.62 2.16
N ALA A 256 -5.15 -7.66 2.24
CA ALA A 256 -4.42 -8.91 2.27
C ALA A 256 -3.10 -8.72 3.00
N HIS A 257 -2.71 -9.72 3.77
CA HIS A 257 -1.44 -9.76 4.46
C HIS A 257 -0.88 -11.18 4.43
N ALA A 258 0.31 -11.31 3.87
CA ALA A 258 1.10 -12.52 3.92
C ALA A 258 2.28 -12.37 4.88
N SER A 259 2.61 -13.47 5.55
CA SER A 259 3.77 -13.62 6.42
C SER A 259 4.47 -14.94 6.14
N LEU A 260 5.80 -14.91 6.20
CA LEU A 260 6.65 -16.11 6.07
C LEU A 260 7.31 -16.41 7.41
N ALA A 261 7.04 -17.59 7.97
CA ALA A 261 7.68 -18.09 9.18
C ALA A 261 8.37 -19.43 8.89
N GLY A 262 9.70 -19.42 8.78
CA GLY A 262 10.45 -20.54 8.23
C GLY A 262 10.01 -20.84 6.80
N LEU A 263 9.51 -22.05 6.54
CA LEU A 263 8.95 -22.44 5.24
C LEU A 263 7.44 -22.23 5.12
N ARG A 264 6.77 -21.77 6.17
CA ARG A 264 5.31 -21.60 6.16
C ARG A 264 4.93 -20.21 5.67
N LEU A 265 4.39 -20.14 4.46
CA LEU A 265 3.76 -18.94 3.93
C LEU A 265 2.28 -18.95 4.32
N SER A 266 1.85 -17.94 5.08
CA SER A 266 0.44 -17.75 5.46
C SER A 266 -0.08 -16.49 4.84
N LEU A 267 -1.30 -16.52 4.31
CA LEU A 267 -1.98 -15.37 3.71
C LEU A 267 -3.38 -15.26 4.33
N THR A 268 -3.67 -14.09 4.89
CA THR A 268 -5.01 -13.70 5.32
C THR A 268 -5.54 -12.61 4.41
N ALA A 269 -6.82 -12.65 4.06
CA ALA A 269 -7.45 -11.65 3.23
C ALA A 269 -8.87 -11.31 3.70
N PHE A 270 -9.34 -10.13 3.29
CA PHE A 270 -10.65 -9.59 3.60
C PHE A 270 -11.23 -8.90 2.37
N ILE A 271 -12.54 -9.03 2.17
CA ILE A 271 -13.35 -8.25 1.24
C ILE A 271 -14.66 -7.86 1.92
N GLY A 272 -15.08 -6.59 1.82
CA GLY A 272 -16.28 -6.10 2.53
C GLY A 272 -17.05 -5.01 1.80
N THR A 273 -18.28 -4.75 2.27
CA THR A 273 -19.09 -3.61 1.85
C THR A 273 -18.61 -2.31 2.49
N LEU A 274 -18.93 -1.16 1.88
CA LEU A 274 -18.48 0.16 2.35
C LEU A 274 -19.01 0.57 3.72
N ASP A 275 -20.13 0.00 4.13
CA ASP A 275 -20.76 0.19 5.45
C ASP A 275 -20.27 -0.82 6.49
N GLY A 276 -19.42 -1.79 6.10
CA GLY A 276 -18.87 -2.81 6.99
C GLY A 276 -19.87 -3.88 7.46
N THR A 277 -21.12 -3.85 6.98
CA THR A 277 -22.18 -4.77 7.46
C THR A 277 -22.04 -6.19 6.92
N ARG A 278 -21.41 -6.36 5.76
CA ARG A 278 -21.10 -7.67 5.17
C ARG A 278 -19.64 -7.73 4.76
N TYR A 279 -18.99 -8.85 5.07
CA TYR A 279 -17.63 -9.12 4.64
C TYR A 279 -17.32 -10.62 4.64
N ALA A 280 -16.32 -11.00 3.86
CA ALA A 280 -15.67 -12.31 3.93
C ALA A 280 -14.22 -12.10 4.38
N ARG A 281 -13.77 -12.92 5.34
CA ARG A 281 -12.39 -12.93 5.83
C ARG A 281 -11.94 -14.36 6.00
N HIS A 282 -10.82 -14.72 5.39
CA HIS A 282 -10.30 -16.08 5.44
C HIS A 282 -8.78 -16.10 5.40
N SER A 283 -8.19 -17.21 5.84
CA SER A 283 -6.75 -17.40 5.86
C SER A 283 -6.38 -18.78 5.35
N LEU A 284 -5.36 -18.85 4.51
CA LEU A 284 -4.75 -20.10 4.06
C LEU A 284 -3.25 -20.08 4.38
N SER A 285 -2.65 -21.26 4.43
CA SER A 285 -1.20 -21.40 4.55
C SER A 285 -0.68 -22.57 3.73
N THR A 286 0.52 -22.45 3.21
CA THR A 286 1.24 -23.51 2.49
C THR A 286 2.69 -23.62 2.98
N LEU A 287 3.31 -24.77 2.71
CA LEU A 287 4.74 -24.95 2.94
C LEU A 287 5.48 -24.74 1.62
N LEU A 288 6.54 -23.93 1.65
CA LEU A 288 7.48 -23.80 0.55
C LEU A 288 8.26 -25.11 0.43
N THR A 289 8.20 -25.72 -0.75
CA THR A 289 8.78 -27.04 -1.03
C THR A 289 10.17 -26.96 -1.66
N SER A 290 10.62 -25.76 -2.02
CA SER A 290 11.90 -25.52 -2.69
C SER A 290 12.58 -24.28 -2.11
N PRO A 291 13.92 -24.28 -1.97
CA PRO A 291 14.67 -23.04 -1.73
C PRO A 291 14.81 -22.19 -3.00
N ASP A 292 14.45 -22.73 -4.17
CA ASP A 292 14.46 -22.00 -5.43
C ASP A 292 13.36 -20.92 -5.44
N LEU A 293 13.77 -19.67 -5.66
CA LEU A 293 12.88 -18.52 -5.57
C LEU A 293 11.80 -18.54 -6.67
N PRO A 294 12.10 -18.81 -7.97
CA PRO A 294 11.07 -18.99 -8.99
C PRO A 294 9.97 -19.99 -8.62
N ALA A 295 10.33 -21.22 -8.22
CA ALA A 295 9.34 -22.22 -7.79
C ALA A 295 8.55 -21.75 -6.55
N SER A 296 9.19 -21.07 -5.61
CA SER A 296 8.51 -20.51 -4.43
C SER A 296 7.53 -19.38 -4.78
N LEU A 297 7.85 -18.56 -5.78
CA LEU A 297 6.98 -17.50 -6.26
C LEU A 297 5.72 -18.05 -6.94
N GLU A 298 5.83 -19.15 -7.69
CA GLU A 298 4.67 -19.85 -8.25
C GLU A 298 3.73 -20.38 -7.15
N HIS A 299 4.28 -20.98 -6.10
CA HIS A 299 3.49 -21.41 -4.94
C HIS A 299 2.81 -20.24 -4.22
N ALA A 300 3.52 -19.12 -4.05
CA ALA A 300 2.96 -17.90 -3.46
C ALA A 300 1.80 -17.35 -4.32
N GLU A 301 1.98 -17.32 -5.63
CA GLU A 301 0.95 -16.89 -6.58
C GLU A 301 -0.30 -17.78 -6.50
N ALA A 302 -0.11 -19.10 -6.50
CA ALA A 302 -1.19 -20.09 -6.37
C ALA A 302 -1.96 -19.92 -5.05
N LEU A 303 -1.28 -19.71 -3.92
CA LEU A 303 -1.92 -19.47 -2.63
C LEU A 303 -2.85 -18.25 -2.67
N GLY A 304 -2.40 -17.16 -3.29
CA GLY A 304 -3.21 -15.94 -3.43
C GLY A 304 -4.43 -16.13 -4.32
N ILE A 305 -4.29 -16.85 -5.44
CA ILE A 305 -5.42 -17.20 -6.32
C ILE A 305 -6.41 -18.09 -5.56
N GLN A 306 -5.94 -19.12 -4.87
CA GLN A 306 -6.79 -20.03 -4.11
C GLN A 306 -7.60 -19.29 -3.03
N LEU A 307 -6.96 -18.41 -2.25
CA LEU A 307 -7.66 -17.64 -1.23
C LEU A 307 -8.67 -16.66 -1.84
N ALA A 308 -8.38 -16.11 -3.03
CA ALA A 308 -9.34 -15.28 -3.74
C ALA A 308 -10.62 -16.06 -4.08
N GLU A 309 -10.51 -17.29 -4.60
CA GLU A 309 -11.69 -18.14 -4.89
C GLU A 309 -12.50 -18.41 -3.62
N VAL A 310 -11.83 -18.78 -2.52
CA VAL A 310 -12.50 -19.03 -1.24
C VAL A 310 -13.28 -17.80 -0.77
N LEU A 311 -12.72 -16.60 -0.91
CA LEU A 311 -13.43 -15.36 -0.58
C LEU A 311 -14.62 -15.10 -1.49
N LEU A 312 -14.50 -15.38 -2.80
CA LEU A 312 -15.61 -15.21 -3.75
C LEU A 312 -16.78 -16.13 -3.41
N GLU A 313 -16.50 -17.39 -3.08
CA GLU A 313 -17.48 -18.39 -2.65
C GLU A 313 -18.13 -18.03 -1.30
N GLN A 314 -17.40 -17.39 -0.40
CA GLN A 314 -17.90 -16.93 0.91
C GLN A 314 -18.64 -15.58 0.85
N GLY A 315 -19.27 -15.27 -0.28
CA GLY A 315 -20.08 -14.06 -0.49
C GLY A 315 -19.30 -12.85 -1.02
N GLY A 316 -18.00 -13.00 -1.29
CA GLY A 316 -17.19 -11.97 -1.97
C GLY A 316 -17.74 -11.62 -3.35
N GLN A 317 -18.30 -12.60 -4.07
CA GLN A 317 -18.90 -12.36 -5.39
C GLN A 317 -20.07 -11.38 -5.34
N GLU A 318 -20.97 -11.51 -4.36
CA GLU A 318 -22.11 -10.60 -4.20
C GLU A 318 -21.65 -9.20 -3.75
N ILE A 319 -20.62 -9.14 -2.90
CA ILE A 319 -20.02 -7.86 -2.49
C ILE A 319 -19.46 -7.13 -3.71
N LEU A 320 -18.63 -7.78 -4.52
CA LEU A 320 -18.08 -7.20 -5.75
C LEU A 320 -19.18 -6.74 -6.71
N SER A 321 -20.21 -7.57 -6.91
CA SER A 321 -21.32 -7.26 -7.81
C SER A 321 -22.09 -6.02 -7.34
N SER A 322 -22.35 -5.90 -6.04
CA SER A 322 -23.05 -4.74 -5.48
C SER A 322 -22.27 -3.42 -5.64
N LEU A 323 -20.95 -3.47 -5.51
CA LEU A 323 -20.08 -2.29 -5.61
C LEU A 323 -19.87 -1.83 -7.05
N ARG A 324 -19.88 -2.75 -8.02
CA ARG A 324 -19.77 -2.44 -9.45
C ARG A 324 -21.06 -1.85 -10.04
N ALA A 325 -22.20 -2.12 -9.41
CA ALA A 325 -23.51 -1.62 -9.83
C ALA A 325 -23.88 -0.25 -9.22
N SER A 326 -23.08 0.25 -8.27
CA SER A 326 -23.29 1.51 -7.54
C SER A 326 -22.46 2.65 -8.11
#